data_AF-A0A0A2G520-F1
#
_entry.id   AF-A0A0A2G520-F1
#
_cell.length_a   1.000
_cell.length_b   1.000
_cell.length_c   1.000
_cell.angle_alpha   90.00
_cell.angle_beta   90.00
_cell.angle_gamma   90.00
#
_symmetry.space_group_name_H-M   'P 1'
#
loop_
_entity.id
_entity.type
_entity.pdbx_description
1 polymer ?
#
loop_
_entity_poly.entity_id
_entity_poly.type
_entity_poly.pdbx_seq_one_letter_code
_entity_poly.pdbx_strand_id
1 'polypeptide(L)'
;MLRSDDIQRIENEIIKAHNGIGIRYRNKDYSNFAYLLEIRKDLINKKALKYQEELLSEIINFNEVLRNALRQMYDKAHRIWIDFQKLQDWEDDIELTAECYLGIVYPARHPLQREDRQDLWNALCDDELNTLYAGGVSLQTLTLPRDKKESFESFIGMDCPPPNWNEGLDPKLTEDLHLICQFHHLFDHTYWAITDFIYVRDFEMRIKGDINNYILNDA
;
A
#
# COMPACT_ATOMS: atom_id res chain seq x y z
N MET A 1 16.69 11.13 -13.69
CA MET A 1 16.13 9.81 -14.01
C MET A 1 14.61 9.79 -14.24
N LEU A 2 13.79 10.52 -13.45
CA LEU A 2 12.31 10.48 -13.55
C LEU A 2 11.65 11.54 -14.47
N ARG A 3 12.42 12.44 -15.08
CA ARG A 3 11.85 13.53 -15.90
C ARG A 3 11.43 13.02 -17.28
N SER A 4 10.13 13.05 -17.55
CA SER A 4 9.51 12.92 -18.87
C SER A 4 8.37 13.92 -18.91
N ASP A 5 8.29 14.70 -19.97
CA ASP A 5 7.14 15.58 -20.19
C ASP A 5 5.84 14.76 -20.22
N ASP A 6 5.89 13.55 -20.76
CA ASP A 6 4.76 12.61 -20.79
C ASP A 6 4.30 12.19 -19.38
N ILE A 7 5.24 11.82 -18.50
CA ILE A 7 4.93 11.42 -17.11
C ILE A 7 4.34 12.61 -16.37
N GLN A 8 4.92 13.80 -16.51
CA GLN A 8 4.41 15.00 -15.88
C GLN A 8 3.00 15.36 -16.38
N ARG A 9 2.73 15.15 -17.66
CA ARG A 9 1.40 15.40 -18.23
C ARG A 9 0.37 14.42 -17.68
N ILE A 10 0.71 13.14 -17.54
CA ILE A 10 -0.16 12.13 -16.92
C ILE A 10 -0.41 12.47 -15.45
N GLU A 11 0.63 12.79 -14.68
CA GLU A 11 0.51 13.17 -13.27
C GLU A 11 -0.38 14.40 -13.06
N ASN A 12 -0.25 15.41 -13.93
CA ASN A 12 -1.12 16.59 -13.89
C ASN A 12 -2.60 16.25 -14.14
N GLU A 13 -2.90 15.31 -15.04
CA GLU A 13 -4.28 14.87 -15.28
C GLU A 13 -4.82 14.04 -14.09
N ILE A 14 -3.98 13.23 -13.44
CA ILE A 14 -4.35 12.52 -12.19
C ILE A 14 -4.71 13.53 -11.09
N ILE A 15 -3.86 14.55 -10.86
CA ILE A 15 -4.11 15.59 -9.86
C ILE A 15 -5.41 16.36 -10.16
N LYS A 16 -5.60 16.79 -11.41
CA LYS A 16 -6.82 17.52 -11.81
C LYS A 16 -8.08 16.70 -11.55
N ALA A 17 -8.02 15.41 -11.83
CA ALA A 17 -9.15 14.52 -11.61
C ALA A 17 -9.48 14.32 -10.14
N HIS A 18 -8.47 14.04 -9.33
CA HIS A 18 -8.62 13.97 -7.88
C HIS A 18 -9.23 15.27 -7.31
N ASN A 19 -8.81 16.43 -7.83
CA ASN A 19 -9.34 17.73 -7.42
C ASN A 19 -10.71 18.09 -8.07
N GLY A 20 -11.28 17.23 -8.92
CA GLY A 20 -12.53 17.49 -9.64
C GLY A 20 -12.45 18.64 -10.67
N ILE A 21 -11.23 19.02 -11.09
CA ILE A 21 -10.98 20.17 -11.97
C ILE A 21 -11.15 19.77 -13.43
N GLY A 22 -12.32 20.08 -13.99
CA GLY A 22 -12.60 19.93 -15.42
C GLY A 22 -13.94 19.26 -15.68
N ILE A 23 -14.53 19.52 -16.86
CA ILE A 23 -15.88 19.02 -17.20
C ILE A 23 -15.96 17.49 -17.12
N ARG A 24 -14.86 16.80 -17.45
CA ARG A 24 -14.76 15.34 -17.46
C ARG A 24 -14.78 14.71 -16.06
N TYR A 25 -14.47 15.48 -15.01
CA TYR A 25 -14.25 14.96 -13.65
C TYR A 25 -15.32 15.40 -12.65
N ARG A 26 -16.28 16.22 -13.09
CA ARG A 26 -17.40 16.70 -12.25
C ARG A 26 -18.31 15.59 -11.72
N ASN A 27 -18.35 14.45 -12.40
CA ASN A 27 -19.20 13.33 -12.02
C ASN A 27 -18.44 12.22 -11.27
N LYS A 28 -17.14 12.41 -10.95
CA LYS A 28 -16.29 11.37 -10.35
C LYS A 28 -16.37 10.01 -11.09
N ASP A 29 -16.52 10.04 -12.41
CA ASP A 29 -16.45 8.81 -13.22
C ASP A 29 -14.98 8.40 -13.34
N TYR A 30 -14.55 7.52 -12.44
CA TYR A 30 -13.16 7.13 -12.32
C TYR A 30 -12.71 6.02 -13.28
N SER A 31 -13.61 5.55 -14.16
CA SER A 31 -13.38 4.41 -15.06
C SER A 31 -12.12 4.52 -15.93
N ASN A 32 -11.64 5.74 -16.20
CA ASN A 32 -10.44 5.98 -17.01
C ASN A 32 -9.15 6.24 -16.19
N PHE A 33 -9.19 6.32 -14.86
CA PHE A 33 -7.99 6.65 -14.06
C PHE A 33 -7.09 5.47 -13.78
N ALA A 34 -7.67 4.28 -13.60
CA ALA A 34 -6.90 3.04 -13.51
C ALA A 34 -5.88 2.96 -14.65
N TYR A 35 -6.28 3.31 -15.88
CA TYR A 35 -5.39 3.33 -17.04
C TYR A 35 -4.31 4.42 -16.99
N LEU A 36 -4.64 5.63 -16.50
CA LEU A 36 -3.63 6.69 -16.32
C LEU A 36 -2.59 6.31 -15.25
N LEU A 37 -3.05 5.72 -14.15
CA LEU A 37 -2.20 5.24 -13.08
C LEU A 37 -1.30 4.09 -13.57
N GLU A 38 -1.85 3.13 -14.31
CA GLU A 38 -1.12 2.02 -14.93
C GLU A 38 -0.03 2.51 -15.90
N ILE A 39 -0.37 3.38 -16.86
CA ILE A 39 0.63 3.96 -17.78
C ILE A 39 1.72 4.70 -17.01
N ARG A 40 1.34 5.48 -15.98
CA ARG A 40 2.30 6.21 -15.15
C ARG A 40 3.27 5.23 -14.49
N LYS A 41 2.76 4.19 -13.83
CA LYS A 41 3.54 3.12 -13.19
C LYS A 41 4.51 2.49 -14.18
N ASP A 42 4.04 2.08 -15.35
CA ASP A 42 4.85 1.44 -16.38
C ASP A 42 5.97 2.33 -16.89
N LEU A 43 5.66 3.59 -17.22
CA LEU A 43 6.66 4.55 -17.70
C LEU A 43 7.74 4.83 -16.66
N ILE A 44 7.36 4.96 -15.39
CA ILE A 44 8.29 5.18 -14.29
C ILE A 44 9.13 3.93 -14.06
N ASN A 45 8.51 2.76 -13.87
CA ASN A 45 9.21 1.50 -13.59
C ASN A 45 10.18 1.15 -14.73
N LYS A 46 9.76 1.28 -15.99
CA LYS A 46 10.63 1.05 -17.16
C LYS A 46 11.87 1.95 -17.18
N LYS A 47 11.80 3.17 -16.62
CA LYS A 47 12.95 4.08 -16.52
C LYS A 47 13.79 3.80 -15.28
N ALA A 48 13.14 3.60 -14.14
CA ALA A 48 13.81 3.40 -12.85
C ALA A 48 14.58 2.09 -12.82
N LEU A 49 13.97 0.98 -13.25
CA LEU A 49 14.54 -0.36 -13.16
C LEU A 49 15.74 -0.59 -14.11
N LYS A 50 15.94 0.28 -15.12
CA LYS A 50 17.20 0.28 -15.91
C LYS A 50 18.44 0.54 -15.06
N TYR A 51 18.25 1.16 -13.90
CA TYR A 51 19.30 1.50 -12.94
C TYR A 51 18.96 0.89 -11.58
N GLN A 52 18.35 -0.31 -11.55
CA GLN A 52 17.91 -0.96 -10.31
C GLN A 52 19.04 -1.13 -9.30
N GLU A 53 20.28 -1.33 -9.75
CA GLU A 53 21.46 -1.40 -8.87
C GLU A 53 21.61 -0.16 -7.98
N GLU A 54 21.30 1.03 -8.51
CA GLU A 54 21.33 2.30 -7.75
C GLU A 54 20.18 2.41 -6.73
N LEU A 55 19.08 1.66 -6.95
CA LEU A 55 17.89 1.66 -6.11
C LEU A 55 17.91 0.54 -5.06
N LEU A 56 18.84 -0.41 -5.16
CA LEU A 56 18.84 -1.63 -4.37
C LEU A 56 18.85 -1.37 -2.87
N SER A 57 19.64 -0.39 -2.42
CA SER A 57 19.71 -0.02 -1.00
C SER A 57 18.38 0.54 -0.47
N GLU A 58 17.65 1.30 -1.30
CA GLU A 58 16.34 1.86 -0.93
C GLU A 58 15.25 0.78 -0.98
N ILE A 59 15.32 -0.17 -1.91
CA ILE A 59 14.44 -1.35 -1.96
C ILE A 59 14.58 -2.18 -0.69
N ILE A 60 15.82 -2.54 -0.31
CA ILE A 60 16.12 -3.33 0.89
C ILE A 60 15.63 -2.58 2.13
N ASN A 61 15.95 -1.29 2.24
CA ASN A 61 15.58 -0.50 3.41
C ASN A 61 14.06 -0.36 3.53
N PHE A 62 13.36 -0.10 2.43
CA PHE A 62 11.90 -0.07 2.43
C PHE A 62 11.29 -1.40 2.86
N ASN A 63 11.76 -2.54 2.33
CA ASN A 63 11.28 -3.87 2.72
C ASN A 63 11.41 -4.10 4.24
N GLU A 64 12.56 -3.75 4.81
CA GLU A 64 12.80 -3.88 6.26
C GLU A 64 11.91 -2.97 7.11
N VAL A 65 11.74 -1.71 6.71
CA VAL A 65 10.89 -0.78 7.48
C VAL A 65 9.41 -1.16 7.35
N LEU A 66 8.96 -1.59 6.17
CA LEU A 66 7.61 -2.11 5.97
C LEU A 66 7.37 -3.36 6.82
N ARG A 67 8.32 -4.31 6.83
CA ARG A 67 8.25 -5.51 7.70
C ARG A 67 8.10 -5.13 9.17
N ASN A 68 8.86 -4.14 9.64
CA ASN A 68 8.76 -3.65 11.01
C ASN A 68 7.42 -2.96 11.32
N ALA A 69 6.88 -2.19 10.38
CA ALA A 69 5.57 -1.56 10.53
C ALA A 69 4.45 -2.60 10.60
N LEU A 70 4.49 -3.61 9.73
CA LEU A 70 3.54 -4.73 9.75
C LEU A 70 3.65 -5.54 11.04
N ARG A 71 4.85 -5.75 11.58
CA ARG A 71 5.04 -6.41 12.89
C ARG A 71 4.34 -5.63 13.99
N GLN A 72 4.55 -4.31 14.06
CA GLN A 72 3.91 -3.47 15.06
C GLN A 72 2.39 -3.50 14.95
N MET A 73 1.85 -3.46 13.72
CA MET A 73 0.42 -3.59 13.46
C MET A 73 -0.11 -4.95 13.95
N TYR A 74 0.55 -6.03 13.55
CA TYR A 74 0.19 -7.40 13.89
C TYR A 74 0.15 -7.62 15.40
N ASP A 75 1.22 -7.23 16.11
CA ASP A 75 1.32 -7.37 17.56
C ASP A 75 0.27 -6.52 18.28
N LYS A 76 0.02 -5.30 17.79
CA LYS A 76 -1.00 -4.40 18.34
C LYS A 76 -2.41 -4.95 18.16
N ALA A 77 -2.73 -5.48 16.98
CA ALA A 77 -4.02 -6.09 16.68
C ALA A 77 -4.29 -7.31 17.59
N HIS A 78 -3.30 -8.20 17.72
CA HIS A 78 -3.41 -9.37 18.61
C HIS A 78 -3.56 -8.99 20.08
N ARG A 79 -2.83 -7.97 20.55
CA ARG A 79 -2.98 -7.46 21.91
C ARG A 79 -4.38 -6.91 22.16
N ILE A 80 -4.87 -6.05 21.26
CA ILE A 80 -6.22 -5.48 21.36
C ILE A 80 -7.27 -6.61 21.38
N TRP A 81 -7.13 -7.60 20.49
CA TRP A 81 -8.00 -8.77 20.47
C TRP A 81 -7.98 -9.54 21.78
N ILE A 82 -6.80 -9.87 22.31
CA ILE A 82 -6.65 -10.57 23.60
C ILE A 82 -7.28 -9.76 24.74
N ASP A 83 -7.13 -8.44 24.75
CA ASP A 83 -7.73 -7.59 25.77
C ASP A 83 -9.26 -7.54 25.65
N PHE A 84 -9.81 -7.48 24.42
CA PHE A 84 -11.25 -7.64 24.20
C PHE A 84 -11.78 -8.98 24.73
N GLN A 85 -11.06 -10.08 24.48
CA GLN A 85 -11.46 -11.41 24.97
C GLN A 85 -11.49 -11.52 26.50
N LYS A 86 -10.76 -10.66 27.24
CA LYS A 86 -10.77 -10.65 28.72
C LYS A 86 -11.93 -9.85 29.32
N LEU A 87 -12.54 -8.94 28.56
CA LEU A 87 -13.42 -7.92 29.10
C LEU A 87 -14.86 -8.39 29.33
N GLN A 88 -15.39 -9.43 28.66
CA GLN A 88 -16.71 -10.00 28.97
C GLN A 88 -17.08 -11.29 28.20
N ASP A 89 -18.16 -11.96 28.64
CA ASP A 89 -18.88 -13.06 27.95
C ASP A 89 -19.67 -12.48 26.77
N TRP A 90 -19.18 -12.60 25.53
CA TRP A 90 -19.91 -12.11 24.34
C TRP A 90 -20.68 -13.24 23.65
N GLU A 91 -21.96 -12.99 23.37
CA GLU A 91 -22.80 -13.76 22.42
C GLU A 91 -22.66 -13.22 20.97
N ASP A 92 -22.01 -12.06 20.77
CA ASP A 92 -21.88 -11.40 19.47
C ASP A 92 -20.59 -11.79 18.71
N ASP A 93 -20.69 -11.91 17.39
CA ASP A 93 -19.56 -12.07 16.48
C ASP A 93 -18.81 -10.73 16.33
N ILE A 94 -17.76 -10.53 17.12
CA ILE A 94 -16.82 -9.40 16.96
C ILE A 94 -15.76 -9.77 15.93
N GLU A 95 -15.54 -8.86 14.98
CA GLU A 95 -14.42 -8.91 14.05
C GLU A 95 -13.48 -7.72 14.29
N LEU A 96 -12.17 -7.97 14.39
CA LEU A 96 -11.16 -6.92 14.39
C LEU A 96 -10.38 -6.97 13.09
N THR A 97 -10.38 -5.87 12.34
CA THR A 97 -9.59 -5.70 11.12
C THR A 97 -8.40 -4.78 11.38
N ALA A 98 -7.25 -5.11 10.79
CA ALA A 98 -6.03 -4.32 10.87
C ALA A 98 -5.40 -4.15 9.50
N GLU A 99 -5.19 -2.89 9.12
CA GLU A 99 -4.69 -2.43 7.84
C GLU A 99 -3.49 -1.51 8.05
N CYS A 100 -2.53 -1.56 7.13
CA CYS A 100 -1.33 -0.72 7.14
C CYS A 100 -1.27 0.06 5.82
N TYR A 101 -1.04 1.37 5.90
CA TYR A 101 -0.94 2.26 4.76
C TYR A 101 0.44 2.94 4.77
N LEU A 102 0.94 3.30 3.59
CA LEU A 102 2.00 4.29 3.45
C LEU A 102 1.59 5.59 4.15
N GLY A 103 2.53 6.31 4.76
CA GLY A 103 2.24 7.56 5.45
C GLY A 103 1.59 8.62 4.55
N ILE A 104 0.75 9.48 5.14
CA ILE A 104 -0.05 10.48 4.40
C ILE A 104 0.78 11.64 3.82
N VAL A 105 2.01 11.82 4.28
CA VAL A 105 2.89 12.90 3.83
C VAL A 105 3.83 12.36 2.76
N TYR A 106 3.95 13.11 1.66
CA TYR A 106 4.89 12.79 0.61
C TYR A 106 6.32 12.62 1.17
N PRO A 107 7.05 11.53 0.84
CA PRO A 107 8.33 11.25 1.48
C PRO A 107 9.35 12.35 1.24
N ALA A 108 9.83 13.00 2.30
CA ALA A 108 10.87 14.03 2.24
C ALA A 108 12.21 13.50 1.66
N ARG A 109 12.42 12.18 1.72
CA ARG A 109 13.57 11.48 1.15
C ARG A 109 13.47 11.28 -0.37
N HIS A 110 12.29 11.41 -0.95
CA HIS A 110 12.11 11.19 -2.38
C HIS A 110 12.95 12.21 -3.17
N PRO A 111 13.72 11.81 -4.21
CA PRO A 111 14.63 12.71 -4.92
C PRO A 111 13.95 13.83 -5.72
N LEU A 112 12.65 13.69 -5.99
CA LEU A 112 11.83 14.71 -6.65
C LEU A 112 10.99 15.47 -5.62
N GLN A 113 11.37 16.68 -5.26
CA GLN A 113 10.65 17.53 -4.29
C GLN A 113 10.03 18.75 -5.01
N ARG A 114 8.82 18.59 -5.57
CA ARG A 114 8.06 19.66 -6.25
C ARG A 114 6.81 20.02 -5.45
N GLU A 115 6.27 21.21 -5.68
CA GLU A 115 5.06 21.70 -5.01
C GLU A 115 3.82 20.82 -5.22
N ASP A 116 3.73 20.15 -6.37
CA ASP A 116 2.61 19.28 -6.75
C ASP A 116 2.73 17.83 -6.22
N ARG A 117 3.81 17.51 -5.50
CA ARG A 117 4.06 16.12 -5.08
C ARG A 117 3.10 15.64 -4.01
N GLN A 118 2.73 16.51 -3.06
CA GLN A 118 1.74 16.15 -2.06
C GLN A 118 0.36 15.94 -2.68
N ASP A 119 -0.02 16.74 -3.67
CA ASP A 119 -1.30 16.57 -4.37
C ASP A 119 -1.35 15.25 -5.14
N LEU A 120 -0.27 14.89 -5.84
CA LEU A 120 -0.16 13.60 -6.49
C LEU A 120 -0.18 12.45 -5.47
N TRP A 121 0.54 12.60 -4.36
CA TRP A 121 0.58 11.61 -3.28
C TRP A 121 -0.82 11.32 -2.75
N ASN A 122 -1.59 12.38 -2.45
CA ASN A 122 -2.97 12.26 -2.00
C ASN A 122 -3.83 11.51 -3.04
N ALA A 123 -3.67 11.82 -4.33
CA ALA A 123 -4.40 11.14 -5.40
C ALA A 123 -4.04 9.64 -5.55
N LEU A 124 -2.79 9.26 -5.25
CA LEU A 124 -2.36 7.85 -5.26
C LEU A 124 -2.84 7.07 -4.03
N CYS A 125 -3.04 7.76 -2.90
CA CYS A 125 -3.58 7.20 -1.67
C CYS A 125 -5.11 7.11 -1.64
N ASP A 126 -5.80 7.84 -2.52
CA ASP A 126 -7.26 7.84 -2.63
C ASP A 126 -7.77 6.50 -3.16
N ASP A 127 -8.68 5.85 -2.41
CA ASP A 127 -9.20 4.53 -2.70
C ASP A 127 -10.32 4.51 -3.75
N GLU A 128 -10.95 5.66 -4.06
CA GLU A 128 -11.85 5.80 -5.19
C GLU A 128 -11.06 5.82 -6.52
N LEU A 129 -9.85 6.40 -6.51
CA LEU A 129 -8.99 6.53 -7.68
C LEU A 129 -8.03 5.34 -7.85
N ASN A 130 -7.43 4.86 -6.76
CA ASN A 130 -6.55 3.70 -6.70
C ASN A 130 -7.21 2.57 -5.89
N THR A 131 -8.27 2.00 -6.47
CA THR A 131 -9.09 0.96 -5.82
C THR A 131 -8.31 -0.27 -5.40
N LEU A 132 -7.21 -0.58 -6.11
CA LEU A 132 -6.32 -1.69 -5.77
C LEU A 132 -5.49 -1.45 -4.50
N TYR A 133 -5.45 -0.21 -4.00
CA TYR A 133 -4.78 0.20 -2.76
C TYR A 133 -5.76 0.48 -1.61
N ALA A 134 -7.05 0.15 -1.75
CA ALA A 134 -8.06 0.41 -0.71
C ALA A 134 -7.72 -0.23 0.65
N GLY A 135 -7.13 -1.44 0.64
CA GLY A 135 -6.63 -2.14 1.84
C GLY A 135 -5.22 -1.75 2.29
N GLY A 136 -4.64 -0.71 1.66
CA GLY A 136 -3.29 -0.24 1.93
C GLY A 136 -2.21 -1.15 1.34
N VAL A 137 -1.14 -1.38 2.11
CA VAL A 137 0.01 -2.20 1.69
C VAL A 137 -0.24 -3.70 1.83
N SER A 138 -1.32 -4.07 2.53
CA SER A 138 -1.62 -5.46 2.85
C SER A 138 -2.30 -6.16 1.66
N LEU A 139 -1.69 -7.25 1.16
CA LEU A 139 -2.32 -8.11 0.17
C LEU A 139 -3.59 -8.79 0.73
N GLN A 140 -3.55 -9.13 2.02
CA GLN A 140 -4.66 -9.66 2.79
C GLN A 140 -4.80 -8.84 4.08
N THR A 141 -6.00 -8.35 4.34
CA THR A 141 -6.33 -7.67 5.60
C THR A 141 -6.27 -8.65 6.76
N LEU A 142 -5.53 -8.32 7.81
CA LEU A 142 -5.50 -9.11 9.04
C LEU A 142 -6.85 -8.97 9.74
N THR A 143 -7.56 -10.08 9.89
CA THR A 143 -8.86 -10.15 10.55
C THR A 143 -8.81 -11.14 11.71
N LEU A 144 -9.20 -10.72 12.91
CA LEU A 144 -9.36 -11.59 14.07
C LEU A 144 -10.86 -11.77 14.40
N PRO A 145 -11.32 -13.00 14.69
CA PRO A 145 -10.53 -14.20 14.98
C PRO A 145 -10.13 -15.05 13.76
N ARG A 146 -10.56 -14.69 12.55
CA ARG A 146 -10.36 -15.50 11.32
C ARG A 146 -8.91 -15.95 11.14
N ASP A 147 -7.98 -15.02 11.29
CA ASP A 147 -6.56 -15.18 11.02
C ASP A 147 -5.74 -15.43 12.31
N LYS A 148 -6.40 -15.73 13.44
CA LYS A 148 -5.76 -15.88 14.78
C LYS A 148 -4.64 -16.92 14.85
N LYS A 149 -4.69 -17.94 14.00
CA LYS A 149 -3.70 -19.04 13.96
C LYS A 149 -2.56 -18.77 12.98
N GLU A 150 -2.70 -17.76 12.13
CA GLU A 150 -1.64 -17.35 11.23
C GLU A 150 -0.44 -16.89 12.06
N SER A 151 0.77 -17.22 11.64
CA SER A 151 1.97 -16.63 12.23
C SER A 151 2.31 -15.35 11.47
N PHE A 152 3.01 -14.41 12.10
CA PHE A 152 3.43 -13.22 11.37
C PHE A 152 4.23 -13.55 10.11
N GLU A 153 5.16 -14.52 10.15
CA GLU A 153 5.97 -14.88 8.97
C GLU A 153 5.07 -15.37 7.83
N SER A 154 4.01 -16.10 8.13
CA SER A 154 3.02 -16.53 7.15
C SER A 154 2.22 -15.35 6.58
N PHE A 155 1.76 -14.45 7.46
CA PHE A 155 1.04 -13.23 7.10
C PHE A 155 1.84 -12.33 6.14
N ILE A 156 3.17 -12.29 6.27
CA ILE A 156 4.06 -11.51 5.37
C ILE A 156 4.68 -12.35 4.24
N GLY A 157 4.24 -13.59 4.05
CA GLY A 157 4.67 -14.44 2.92
C GLY A 157 6.11 -14.96 3.02
N MET A 158 6.66 -15.07 4.22
CA MET A 158 8.04 -15.51 4.49
C MET A 158 8.18 -17.03 4.67
N ASP A 159 7.10 -17.79 4.44
CA ASP A 159 7.12 -19.26 4.41
C ASP A 159 7.80 -19.83 3.14
N CYS A 160 8.10 -18.98 2.14
CA CYS A 160 8.80 -19.36 0.91
C CYS A 160 10.32 -19.08 1.03
N PRO A 161 11.21 -19.95 0.52
CA PRO A 161 12.64 -19.68 0.51
C PRO A 161 13.01 -18.53 -0.45
N PRO A 162 14.10 -17.78 -0.21
CA PRO A 162 14.57 -16.75 -1.13
C PRO A 162 15.17 -17.34 -2.43
N PRO A 163 15.15 -16.58 -3.54
CA PRO A 163 14.44 -15.31 -3.69
C PRO A 163 12.93 -15.54 -3.79
N ASN A 164 12.15 -14.72 -3.10
CA ASN A 164 10.68 -14.72 -3.16
C ASN A 164 10.17 -13.30 -3.40
N TRP A 165 9.01 -13.17 -4.04
CA TRP A 165 8.29 -11.90 -4.21
C TRP A 165 9.09 -10.82 -4.97
N ASN A 166 10.04 -11.22 -5.83
CA ASN A 166 10.93 -10.35 -6.61
C ASN A 166 10.53 -10.25 -8.10
N GLU A 167 9.35 -10.73 -8.49
CA GLU A 167 8.86 -10.66 -9.86
C GLU A 167 8.90 -9.22 -10.38
N GLY A 168 9.37 -9.03 -11.61
CA GLY A 168 9.52 -7.73 -12.25
C GLY A 168 10.77 -6.93 -11.85
N LEU A 169 11.56 -7.41 -10.88
CA LEU A 169 12.91 -6.91 -10.58
C LEU A 169 13.98 -7.73 -11.33
N ASP A 170 15.19 -7.17 -11.47
CA ASP A 170 16.35 -7.89 -11.97
C ASP A 170 16.64 -9.11 -11.06
N PRO A 171 16.58 -10.35 -11.59
CA PRO A 171 16.72 -11.56 -10.77
C PRO A 171 18.11 -11.73 -10.15
N LYS A 172 19.17 -11.21 -10.80
CA LYS A 172 20.54 -11.34 -10.31
C LYS A 172 20.80 -10.35 -9.18
N LEU A 173 20.30 -9.11 -9.30
CA LEU A 173 20.43 -8.12 -8.24
C LEU A 173 19.61 -8.47 -6.99
N THR A 174 18.63 -9.37 -7.12
CA THR A 174 17.69 -9.72 -6.06
C THR A 174 17.76 -11.19 -5.64
N GLU A 175 18.80 -11.93 -6.06
CA GLU A 175 18.92 -13.38 -5.80
C GLU A 175 18.97 -13.74 -4.32
N ASP A 176 19.57 -12.85 -3.51
CA ASP A 176 19.72 -13.02 -2.06
C ASP A 176 18.63 -12.27 -1.25
N LEU A 177 17.67 -11.63 -1.91
CA LEU A 177 16.63 -10.87 -1.22
C LEU A 177 15.45 -11.75 -0.80
N HIS A 178 14.96 -11.50 0.39
CA HIS A 178 13.77 -12.14 0.96
C HIS A 178 12.69 -11.07 1.12
N LEU A 179 12.11 -10.66 0.00
CA LEU A 179 11.08 -9.60 -0.04
C LEU A 179 9.78 -10.14 0.57
N ILE A 180 9.00 -9.28 1.21
CA ILE A 180 7.71 -9.70 1.79
C ILE A 180 6.58 -9.58 0.75
N CYS A 181 5.50 -10.34 0.91
CA CYS A 181 4.40 -10.31 -0.07
C CYS A 181 3.73 -8.92 -0.19
N GLN A 182 3.76 -8.10 0.87
CA GLN A 182 3.26 -6.72 0.84
C GLN A 182 4.11 -5.78 -0.02
N PHE A 183 5.43 -6.03 -0.11
CA PHE A 183 6.28 -5.32 -1.08
C PHE A 183 5.81 -5.62 -2.50
N HIS A 184 5.62 -6.91 -2.80
CA HIS A 184 5.17 -7.36 -4.11
C HIS A 184 3.76 -6.87 -4.44
N HIS A 185 2.84 -6.86 -3.48
CA HIS A 185 1.51 -6.31 -3.66
C HIS A 185 1.57 -4.83 -4.11
N LEU A 186 2.31 -3.99 -3.39
CA LEU A 186 2.53 -2.60 -3.80
C LEU A 186 3.14 -2.52 -5.21
N PHE A 187 4.19 -3.32 -5.47
CA PHE A 187 4.94 -3.24 -6.72
C PHE A 187 4.16 -3.77 -7.94
N ASP A 188 3.43 -4.86 -7.81
CA ASP A 188 2.84 -5.59 -8.94
C ASP A 188 1.32 -5.40 -9.02
N HIS A 189 0.62 -5.43 -7.89
CA HIS A 189 -0.84 -5.47 -7.84
C HIS A 189 -1.53 -4.14 -7.59
N THR A 190 -0.80 -3.09 -7.21
CA THR A 190 -1.34 -1.72 -7.12
C THR A 190 -0.78 -0.84 -8.23
N TYR A 191 -1.26 0.40 -8.32
CA TYR A 191 -0.74 1.36 -9.28
C TYR A 191 0.46 2.20 -8.79
N TRP A 192 1.07 1.82 -7.67
CA TRP A 192 2.29 2.46 -7.20
C TRP A 192 3.48 2.13 -8.13
N ALA A 193 4.25 3.14 -8.51
CA ALA A 193 5.54 2.92 -9.13
C ALA A 193 6.61 2.67 -8.07
N ILE A 194 7.67 1.93 -8.40
CA ILE A 194 8.71 1.55 -7.43
C ILE A 194 9.31 2.76 -6.72
N THR A 195 9.59 3.83 -7.48
CA THR A 195 10.17 5.04 -6.90
C THR A 195 9.20 5.83 -6.03
N ASP A 196 7.89 5.58 -6.11
CA ASP A 196 6.94 6.29 -5.25
C ASP A 196 7.09 5.85 -3.79
N PHE A 197 7.21 4.54 -3.56
CA PHE A 197 7.13 3.98 -2.20
C PHE A 197 8.49 3.63 -1.58
N ILE A 198 9.55 3.32 -2.35
CA ILE A 198 10.84 2.88 -1.77
C ILE A 198 11.51 3.93 -0.86
N TYR A 199 11.06 5.19 -0.90
CA TYR A 199 11.55 6.26 -0.01
C TYR A 199 10.70 6.48 1.24
N VAL A 200 9.55 5.79 1.36
CA VAL A 200 8.66 5.88 2.52
C VAL A 200 9.31 5.23 3.74
N ARG A 201 9.21 5.89 4.89
CA ARG A 201 9.67 5.36 6.19
C ARG A 201 8.63 5.41 7.29
N ASP A 202 7.53 6.11 7.05
CA ASP A 202 6.43 6.27 7.99
C ASP A 202 5.18 5.58 7.44
N PHE A 203 4.41 4.97 8.34
CA PHE A 203 3.24 4.16 8.00
C PHE A 203 2.06 4.52 8.91
N GLU A 204 0.86 4.45 8.37
CA GLU A 204 -0.38 4.64 9.12
C GLU A 204 -1.05 3.28 9.36
N MET A 205 -1.25 2.93 10.64
CA MET A 205 -1.95 1.72 11.03
C MET A 205 -3.41 2.04 11.36
N ARG A 206 -4.35 1.33 10.74
CA ARG A 206 -5.78 1.42 11.04
C ARG A 206 -6.24 0.10 11.63
N ILE A 207 -6.76 0.13 12.85
CA ILE A 207 -7.32 -1.06 13.52
C ILE A 207 -8.76 -0.71 13.88
N LYS A 208 -9.71 -1.49 13.36
CA LYS A 208 -11.15 -1.31 13.56
C LYS A 208 -11.71 -2.56 14.23
N GLY A 209 -12.68 -2.38 15.12
CA GLY A 209 -13.45 -3.47 15.70
C GLY A 209 -14.90 -3.29 15.30
N ASP A 210 -15.47 -4.26 14.60
CA ASP A 210 -16.85 -4.32 14.21
C ASP A 210 -17.57 -5.33 15.09
N ILE A 211 -18.66 -4.89 15.72
CA ILE A 211 -19.55 -5.74 16.50
C ILE A 211 -20.76 -5.98 15.61
N ASN A 212 -20.97 -7.22 15.15
CA ASN A 212 -22.17 -7.56 14.39
C ASN A 212 -23.41 -7.43 15.30
N ASN A 213 -24.04 -6.26 15.29
CA ASN A 213 -25.34 -6.07 15.92
C ASN A 213 -26.29 -5.43 14.92
N TYR A 214 -27.25 -6.23 14.46
CA TYR A 214 -28.52 -5.91 13.79
C TYR A 214 -28.57 -4.61 12.96
N ILE A 215 -28.93 -4.75 11.68
CA ILE A 215 -29.62 -3.67 10.96
C ILE A 215 -30.90 -3.36 11.75
N LEU A 216 -30.87 -2.30 12.57
CA LEU A 216 -32.09 -1.66 13.07
C LEU A 216 -32.70 -0.92 11.89
N ASN A 217 -33.48 -1.63 11.08
CA ASN A 217 -34.49 -1.02 10.23
C ASN A 217 -35.66 -0.66 11.15
N ASP A 218 -35.64 0.54 11.73
CA ASP A 218 -36.85 1.12 12.30
C ASP A 218 -37.83 1.39 11.14
N ALA A 219 -38.97 0.69 11.17
CA ALA A 219 -40.16 0.99 10.40
C ALA A 219 -41.28 1.41 11.36
#